data_AF-A0A2G9G4E7-F1
#
_entry.id   AF-A0A2G9G4E7-F1
#
_cell.length_a   1.000
_cell.length_b   1.000
_cell.length_c   1.000
_cell.angle_alpha   90.00
_cell.angle_beta   90.00
_cell.angle_gamma   90.00
#
_symmetry.space_group_name_H-M   'P 1'
#
loop_
_entity.id
_entity.type
_entity.pdbx_description
1 polymer ?
#
loop_
_entity_poly.entity_id
_entity_poly.type
_entity_poly.pdbx_seq_one_letter_code
_entity_poly.pdbx_strand_id
1 'polypeptide(L)'
;MALFCLRQHSGPAQKAYMQLTGPDPFKATKDEAWDQILKKNPDEDESEVRASYLNEIKKIEKDARNSYAAPILDVLKPSDFHWMTIIDGCFFLQLALHILGGAQLLDYPEKHAYFGLNIEEKANARRIQAMFFVGNQIPCVVISALMKQPFFQDIIDRGIEEGIWKQPPSDLPRMVLYLLIVHPELEARGMISSPSFFSRFTGHKNEVPHCRENPLDLLHAWHCLVQGPRNDTLDSETDDALDIEAGVEDFDKNYKFPSATELKQKGIGLTKAKEGIREIHFGKNYLFFPSLYIPPFTFDKDTEPILQYLQSYEIQQKIGNQKHEVNAYILFMADLIQTHQDVNILESKGIIQVKKREQKERLPRMLSKLASSEGIVFTQNLRLTRAAIEDYSPLPRHLVSLALLFGLIQTVFTILQYFAPRGSN
;
A
#
# COMPACT_ATOMS: atom_id res chain seq x y z
N MET A 1 -13.50 -19.36 10.45
CA MET A 1 -13.55 -19.48 8.97
C MET A 1 -12.83 -18.27 8.38
N ALA A 2 -12.56 -18.21 7.08
CA ALA A 2 -11.99 -17.02 6.44
C ALA A 2 -12.83 -16.70 5.20
N LEU A 3 -13.38 -15.49 5.11
CA LEU A 3 -14.19 -15.04 3.99
C LEU A 3 -13.38 -14.11 3.07
N PHE A 4 -13.60 -14.23 1.76
CA PHE A 4 -12.89 -13.45 0.73
C PHE A 4 -13.66 -12.17 0.37
N CYS A 5 -13.10 -10.98 0.66
CA CYS A 5 -13.65 -9.67 0.29
C CYS A 5 -13.49 -9.30 -1.22
N LEU A 6 -13.34 -10.30 -2.09
CA LEU A 6 -12.99 -10.07 -3.49
C LEU A 6 -14.24 -10.08 -4.36
N ARG A 7 -14.35 -9.09 -5.27
CA ARG A 7 -15.58 -8.90 -6.04
C ARG A 7 -15.90 -10.06 -7.00
N GLN A 8 -14.92 -10.82 -7.54
CA GLN A 8 -15.18 -12.00 -8.40
C GLN A 8 -14.03 -13.04 -8.38
N HIS A 9 -14.31 -14.30 -8.76
CA HIS A 9 -13.30 -15.36 -8.93
C HIS A 9 -13.50 -16.21 -10.19
N SER A 10 -12.37 -16.68 -10.73
CA SER A 10 -12.27 -17.94 -11.49
C SER A 10 -11.08 -18.77 -10.97
N GLY A 11 -11.31 -20.06 -10.69
CA GLY A 11 -10.29 -21.11 -10.53
C GLY A 11 -9.80 -21.43 -9.10
N PRO A 12 -8.70 -20.82 -8.60
CA PRO A 12 -8.02 -21.26 -7.38
C PRO A 12 -8.86 -21.18 -6.09
N ALA A 13 -9.83 -20.28 -6.04
CA ALA A 13 -10.73 -20.09 -4.89
C ALA A 13 -11.63 -21.31 -4.61
N GLN A 14 -11.97 -22.09 -5.64
CA GLN A 14 -12.75 -23.33 -5.47
C GLN A 14 -11.93 -24.43 -4.77
N LYS A 15 -10.59 -24.41 -4.96
CA LYS A 15 -9.64 -25.29 -4.29
C LYS A 15 -9.37 -24.86 -2.84
N ALA A 16 -9.39 -23.55 -2.56
CA ALA A 16 -9.38 -22.99 -1.20
C ALA A 16 -10.69 -23.26 -0.45
N TYR A 17 -11.84 -23.24 -1.14
CA TYR A 17 -13.13 -23.68 -0.61
C TYR A 17 -13.15 -25.18 -0.25
N MET A 18 -12.51 -26.04 -1.05
CA MET A 18 -12.31 -27.45 -0.67
C MET A 18 -11.38 -27.63 0.55
N GLN A 19 -10.58 -26.62 0.92
CA GLN A 19 -9.81 -26.61 2.17
C GLN A 19 -10.59 -26.02 3.36
N LEU A 20 -11.70 -25.31 3.12
CA LEU A 20 -12.57 -24.70 4.16
C LEU A 20 -13.47 -25.71 4.89
N THR A 21 -13.46 -27.00 4.50
CA THR A 21 -14.23 -28.07 5.16
C THR A 21 -13.44 -28.83 6.24
N GLY A 22 -12.18 -28.45 6.50
CA GLY A 22 -11.42 -28.90 7.66
C GLY A 22 -11.68 -28.05 8.92
N PRO A 23 -11.36 -28.54 10.13
CA PRO A 23 -11.47 -27.74 11.35
C PRO A 23 -10.57 -26.49 11.27
N ASP A 24 -11.13 -25.31 11.55
CA ASP A 24 -10.38 -24.04 11.61
C ASP A 24 -9.30 -24.15 12.69
N PRO A 25 -7.99 -24.15 12.33
CA PRO A 25 -6.91 -24.36 13.29
C PRO A 25 -6.77 -23.20 14.29
N PHE A 26 -7.41 -22.06 14.03
CA PHE A 26 -7.42 -20.88 14.91
C PHE A 26 -8.71 -20.75 15.71
N LYS A 27 -9.65 -21.71 15.59
CA LYS A 27 -10.95 -21.63 16.26
C LYS A 27 -10.81 -21.37 17.77
N ALA A 28 -9.98 -22.17 18.45
CA ALA A 28 -9.77 -22.03 19.89
C ALA A 28 -9.26 -20.62 20.28
N THR A 29 -8.29 -20.09 19.54
CA THR A 29 -7.75 -18.74 19.82
C THR A 29 -8.75 -17.62 19.52
N LYS A 30 -9.60 -17.81 18.51
CA LYS A 30 -10.68 -16.87 18.19
C LYS A 30 -11.77 -16.90 19.27
N ASP A 31 -12.12 -18.09 19.74
CA ASP A 31 -13.06 -18.28 20.86
C ASP A 31 -12.49 -17.64 22.14
N GLU A 32 -11.20 -17.84 22.44
CA GLU A 32 -10.50 -17.16 23.56
C GLU A 32 -10.55 -15.63 23.43
N ALA A 33 -10.40 -15.10 22.21
CA ALA A 33 -10.46 -13.67 21.97
C ALA A 33 -11.87 -13.11 22.17
N TRP A 34 -12.90 -13.88 21.85
CA TRP A 34 -14.28 -13.54 22.17
C TRP A 34 -14.54 -13.60 23.69
N ASP A 35 -14.06 -14.63 24.37
CA ASP A 35 -14.17 -14.77 25.83
C ASP A 35 -13.51 -13.60 26.56
N GLN A 36 -12.42 -13.05 26.02
CA GLN A 36 -11.76 -11.87 26.58
C GLN A 36 -12.67 -10.63 26.57
N ILE A 37 -13.50 -10.46 25.53
CA ILE A 37 -14.48 -9.38 25.44
C ILE A 37 -15.56 -9.56 26.52
N LEU A 38 -16.05 -10.79 26.69
CA LEU A 38 -17.08 -11.10 27.69
C LEU A 38 -16.56 -10.85 29.12
N LYS A 39 -15.33 -11.27 29.43
CA LYS A 39 -14.72 -11.07 30.77
C LYS A 39 -14.54 -9.60 31.16
N LYS A 40 -14.29 -8.74 30.17
CA LYS A 40 -14.05 -7.30 30.38
C LYS A 40 -15.32 -6.47 30.59
N ASN A 41 -16.48 -7.07 30.39
CA ASN A 41 -17.77 -6.46 30.71
C ASN A 41 -18.45 -7.26 31.84
N PRO A 42 -17.84 -7.39 33.04
CA PRO A 42 -18.33 -8.28 34.09
C PRO A 42 -19.64 -7.81 34.72
N ASP A 43 -19.95 -6.52 34.59
CA ASP A 43 -21.16 -5.90 35.13
C ASP A 43 -22.34 -5.98 34.13
N GLU A 44 -22.08 -6.34 32.86
CA GLU A 44 -23.11 -6.54 31.83
C GLU A 44 -23.45 -8.02 31.69
N ASP A 45 -24.73 -8.34 31.45
CA ASP A 45 -25.12 -9.72 31.14
C ASP A 45 -24.46 -10.16 29.83
N GLU A 46 -23.80 -11.33 29.84
CA GLU A 46 -23.19 -11.94 28.66
C GLU A 46 -24.16 -12.00 27.47
N SER A 47 -25.46 -12.19 27.76
CA SER A 47 -26.52 -12.18 26.76
C SER A 47 -26.74 -10.81 26.14
N GLU A 48 -26.61 -9.73 26.92
CA GLU A 48 -26.73 -8.34 26.46
C GLU A 48 -25.53 -7.95 25.59
N VAL A 49 -24.30 -8.31 26.00
CA VAL A 49 -23.08 -8.10 25.20
C VAL A 49 -23.22 -8.80 23.84
N ARG A 50 -23.61 -10.08 23.85
CA ARG A 50 -23.88 -10.84 22.61
C ARG A 50 -24.94 -10.16 21.75
N ALA A 51 -26.03 -9.69 22.34
CA ALA A 51 -27.11 -9.02 21.62
C ALA A 51 -26.64 -7.70 21.01
N SER A 52 -25.81 -6.91 21.70
CA SER A 52 -25.25 -5.66 21.18
C SER A 52 -24.45 -5.89 19.89
N TYR A 53 -23.47 -6.79 19.92
CA TYR A 53 -22.65 -7.11 18.75
C TYR A 53 -23.48 -7.69 17.60
N LEU A 54 -24.42 -8.59 17.90
CA LEU A 54 -25.30 -9.18 16.90
C LEU A 54 -26.20 -8.14 16.24
N ASN A 55 -26.78 -7.22 17.03
CA ASN A 55 -27.63 -6.16 16.51
C ASN A 55 -26.85 -5.20 15.62
N GLU A 56 -25.61 -4.88 15.97
CA GLU A 56 -24.77 -4.00 15.17
C GLU A 56 -24.42 -4.64 13.81
N ILE A 57 -24.00 -5.91 13.80
CA ILE A 57 -23.70 -6.62 12.55
C ILE A 57 -24.95 -6.82 11.68
N LYS A 58 -26.13 -7.04 12.27
CA LYS A 58 -27.39 -7.11 11.51
C LYS A 58 -27.70 -5.82 10.75
N LYS A 59 -27.40 -4.65 11.31
CA LYS A 59 -27.64 -3.34 10.65
C LYS A 59 -26.84 -3.20 9.35
N ILE A 60 -25.62 -3.74 9.33
CA ILE A 60 -24.68 -3.62 8.21
C ILE A 60 -24.59 -4.88 7.35
N GLU A 61 -25.41 -5.92 7.61
CA GLU A 61 -25.28 -7.23 6.97
C GLU A 61 -25.24 -7.13 5.44
N LYS A 62 -26.13 -6.32 4.86
CA LYS A 62 -26.20 -6.14 3.41
C LYS A 62 -24.88 -5.61 2.83
N ASP A 63 -24.32 -4.56 3.43
CA ASP A 63 -23.10 -3.92 2.95
C ASP A 63 -21.87 -4.81 3.20
N ALA A 64 -21.82 -5.48 4.35
CA ALA A 64 -20.79 -6.46 4.66
C ALA A 64 -20.81 -7.63 3.67
N ARG A 65 -21.99 -8.18 3.37
CA ARG A 65 -22.16 -9.24 2.35
C ARG A 65 -21.75 -8.78 0.97
N ASN A 66 -22.15 -7.59 0.54
CA ASN A 66 -21.76 -7.05 -0.77
C ASN A 66 -20.25 -6.85 -0.92
N SER A 67 -19.50 -6.84 0.18
CA SER A 67 -18.04 -6.78 0.17
C SER A 67 -17.39 -8.14 -0.12
N TYR A 68 -18.10 -9.25 0.06
CA TYR A 68 -17.60 -10.61 -0.17
C TYR A 68 -18.02 -11.18 -1.54
N ALA A 69 -17.28 -12.17 -2.04
CA ALA A 69 -17.60 -12.85 -3.29
C ALA A 69 -18.95 -13.58 -3.22
N ALA A 70 -19.86 -13.29 -4.17
CA ALA A 70 -21.23 -13.82 -4.21
C ALA A 70 -21.36 -15.36 -4.03
N PRO A 71 -20.53 -16.22 -4.66
CA PRO A 71 -20.72 -17.67 -4.58
C PRO A 71 -20.59 -18.29 -3.17
N ILE A 72 -19.92 -17.60 -2.24
CA ILE A 72 -19.74 -18.07 -0.86
C ILE A 72 -20.95 -17.68 0.00
N LEU A 73 -21.62 -16.57 -0.33
CA LEU A 73 -22.69 -15.99 0.46
C LEU A 73 -24.02 -16.71 0.26
N ASP A 74 -24.26 -17.24 -0.95
CA ASP A 74 -25.50 -17.92 -1.31
C ASP A 74 -25.75 -19.21 -0.50
N VAL A 75 -24.69 -19.77 0.10
CA VAL A 75 -24.75 -21.00 0.89
C VAL A 75 -24.76 -20.73 2.41
N LEU A 76 -24.44 -19.51 2.85
CA LEU A 76 -24.24 -19.18 4.25
C LEU A 76 -25.52 -18.65 4.91
N LYS A 77 -26.00 -19.36 5.94
CA LYS A 77 -27.13 -18.89 6.74
C LYS A 77 -26.81 -17.54 7.41
N PRO A 78 -27.81 -16.67 7.62
CA PRO A 78 -27.62 -15.38 8.31
C PRO A 78 -26.94 -15.52 9.67
N SER A 79 -27.39 -16.46 10.51
CA SER A 79 -26.80 -16.68 11.84
C SER A 79 -25.32 -17.02 11.79
N ASP A 80 -24.93 -17.87 10.84
CA ASP A 80 -23.57 -18.35 10.70
C ASP A 80 -22.67 -17.21 10.19
N PHE A 81 -23.20 -16.40 9.27
CA PHE A 81 -22.53 -15.20 8.78
C PHE A 81 -22.29 -14.18 9.91
N HIS A 82 -23.32 -13.90 10.72
CA HIS A 82 -23.21 -12.94 11.82
C HIS A 82 -22.13 -13.34 12.81
N TRP A 83 -22.20 -14.56 13.37
CA TRP A 83 -21.27 -14.98 14.41
C TRP A 83 -19.86 -15.20 13.91
N MET A 84 -19.70 -15.74 12.70
CA MET A 84 -18.39 -15.80 12.06
C MET A 84 -17.78 -14.40 11.91
N THR A 85 -18.55 -13.43 11.39
CA THR A 85 -18.09 -12.05 11.19
C THR A 85 -17.72 -11.37 12.51
N ILE A 86 -18.52 -11.57 13.56
CA ILE A 86 -18.25 -11.04 14.91
C ILE A 86 -16.95 -11.62 15.46
N ILE A 87 -16.83 -12.95 15.48
CA ILE A 87 -15.69 -13.65 16.08
C ILE A 87 -14.41 -13.34 15.30
N ASP A 88 -14.43 -13.46 13.97
CA ASP A 88 -13.26 -13.21 13.13
C ASP A 88 -12.86 -11.72 13.16
N GLY A 89 -13.84 -10.80 13.14
CA GLY A 89 -13.59 -9.36 13.23
C GLY A 89 -13.03 -8.92 14.59
N CYS A 90 -13.56 -9.48 15.69
CA CYS A 90 -13.05 -9.19 17.04
C CYS A 90 -11.62 -9.69 17.24
N PHE A 91 -11.34 -10.92 16.78
CA PHE A 91 -9.98 -11.47 16.80
C PHE A 91 -9.02 -10.61 15.96
N PHE A 92 -9.43 -10.20 14.75
CA PHE A 92 -8.65 -9.34 13.87
C PHE A 92 -8.32 -8.00 14.53
N LEU A 93 -9.30 -7.35 15.17
CA LEU A 93 -9.10 -6.06 15.84
C LEU A 93 -8.15 -6.16 17.03
N GLN A 94 -8.32 -7.16 17.89
CA GLN A 94 -7.40 -7.39 19.01
C GLN A 94 -5.97 -7.67 18.52
N LEU A 95 -5.84 -8.43 17.44
CA LEU A 95 -4.54 -8.70 16.81
C LEU A 95 -3.90 -7.44 16.24
N ALA A 96 -4.68 -6.59 15.58
CA ALA A 96 -4.23 -5.32 15.06
C ALA A 96 -3.74 -4.38 16.17
N LEU A 97 -4.54 -4.19 17.22
CA LEU A 97 -4.22 -3.32 18.35
C LEU A 97 -2.95 -3.82 19.09
N HIS A 98 -2.79 -5.13 19.20
CA HIS A 98 -1.55 -5.74 19.73
C HIS A 98 -0.33 -5.40 18.85
N ILE A 99 -0.43 -5.58 17.53
CA ILE A 99 0.65 -5.27 16.57
C ILE A 99 1.04 -3.78 16.59
N LEU A 100 0.08 -2.90 16.87
CA LEU A 100 0.25 -1.46 17.02
C LEU A 100 0.80 -1.03 18.38
N GLY A 101 1.05 -1.98 19.30
CA GLY A 101 1.71 -1.74 20.58
C GLY A 101 0.79 -1.71 21.80
N GLY A 102 -0.52 -1.97 21.63
CA GLY A 102 -1.50 -2.01 22.73
C GLY A 102 -1.56 -3.37 23.46
N ALA A 103 -0.46 -4.13 23.51
CA ALA A 103 -0.47 -5.48 24.05
C ALA A 103 -0.91 -5.53 25.53
N GLN A 104 -0.40 -4.60 26.34
CA GLN A 104 -0.74 -4.43 27.75
C GLN A 104 -2.18 -3.98 27.98
N LEU A 105 -2.83 -3.36 26.99
CA LEU A 105 -4.21 -2.89 27.12
C LEU A 105 -5.23 -4.02 26.97
N LEU A 106 -4.84 -5.12 26.32
CA LEU A 106 -5.72 -6.25 26.02
C LEU A 106 -5.85 -7.24 27.18
N ASP A 107 -4.99 -7.13 28.20
CA ASP A 107 -4.98 -7.94 29.42
C ASP A 107 -4.91 -9.46 29.19
N TYR A 108 -4.14 -9.89 28.18
CA TYR A 108 -3.80 -11.29 28.00
C TYR A 108 -2.64 -11.72 28.91
N PRO A 109 -2.57 -13.01 29.31
CA PRO A 109 -1.41 -13.53 30.02
C PRO A 109 -0.10 -13.26 29.25
N GLU A 110 0.98 -12.93 29.95
CA GLU A 110 2.25 -12.53 29.32
C GLU A 110 2.81 -13.56 28.33
N LYS A 111 2.56 -14.84 28.59
CA LYS A 111 3.01 -15.99 27.78
C LYS A 111 1.96 -16.49 26.79
N HIS A 112 0.89 -15.70 26.53
CA HIS A 112 -0.15 -16.08 25.58
C HIS A 112 0.42 -16.23 24.16
N ALA A 113 0.06 -17.30 23.46
CA ALA A 113 0.67 -17.67 22.18
C ALA A 113 0.51 -16.59 21.08
N TYR A 114 -0.62 -15.89 21.08
CA TYR A 114 -0.95 -14.87 20.06
C TYR A 114 -1.02 -13.44 20.59
N PHE A 115 -1.09 -13.25 21.90
CA PHE A 115 -1.34 -11.92 22.51
C PHE A 115 -0.42 -11.64 23.70
N GLY A 116 0.61 -12.46 23.92
CA GLY A 116 1.60 -12.23 24.97
C GLY A 116 2.44 -10.97 24.71
N LEU A 117 3.19 -10.54 25.72
CA LEU A 117 3.99 -9.29 25.64
C LEU A 117 5.27 -9.47 24.81
N ASN A 118 5.87 -10.66 24.83
CA ASN A 118 7.18 -10.92 24.25
C ASN A 118 7.10 -11.85 23.02
N ILE A 119 6.37 -11.42 21.98
CA ILE A 119 6.25 -12.17 20.73
C ILE A 119 7.56 -12.06 19.93
N GLU A 120 8.13 -13.21 19.57
CA GLU A 120 9.33 -13.27 18.72
C GLU A 120 9.11 -12.51 17.40
N GLU A 121 10.10 -11.75 16.93
CA GLU A 121 10.01 -10.94 15.71
C GLU A 121 9.56 -11.76 14.48
N LYS A 122 10.00 -13.02 14.38
CA LYS A 122 9.59 -13.93 13.30
C LYS A 122 8.13 -14.34 13.41
N ALA A 123 7.64 -14.62 14.62
CA ALA A 123 6.25 -14.91 14.87
C ALA A 123 5.37 -13.68 14.60
N ASN A 124 5.84 -12.49 14.99
CA ASN A 124 5.13 -11.24 14.74
C ASN A 124 5.00 -10.92 13.24
N ALA A 125 6.08 -11.14 12.48
CA ALA A 125 6.04 -11.00 11.02
C ALA A 125 5.01 -11.95 10.37
N ARG A 126 4.94 -13.20 10.82
CA ARG A 126 3.92 -14.16 10.34
C ARG A 126 2.49 -13.72 10.67
N ARG A 127 2.27 -13.16 11.87
CA ARG A 127 0.96 -12.61 12.28
C ARG A 127 0.54 -11.47 11.36
N ILE A 128 1.44 -10.52 11.09
CA ILE A 128 1.20 -9.41 10.15
C ILE A 128 0.90 -9.96 8.75
N GLN A 129 1.74 -10.84 8.20
CA GLN A 129 1.50 -11.45 6.89
C GLN A 129 0.14 -12.15 6.81
N ALA A 130 -0.27 -12.85 7.86
CA ALA A 130 -1.56 -13.53 7.90
C ALA A 130 -2.75 -12.55 7.83
N MET A 131 -2.65 -11.34 8.39
CA MET A 131 -3.71 -10.33 8.27
C MET A 131 -3.84 -9.76 6.85
N PHE A 132 -2.73 -9.65 6.12
CA PHE A 132 -2.71 -9.20 4.73
C PHE A 132 -2.95 -10.32 3.71
N PHE A 133 -3.08 -11.57 4.17
CA PHE A 133 -3.44 -12.68 3.31
C PHE A 133 -4.83 -12.45 2.73
N VAL A 134 -4.95 -12.62 1.41
CA VAL A 134 -6.16 -12.39 0.62
C VAL A 134 -7.40 -13.11 1.17
N GLY A 135 -7.25 -14.27 1.80
CA GLY A 135 -8.36 -15.02 2.40
C GLY A 135 -8.80 -14.55 3.79
N ASN A 136 -8.04 -13.69 4.45
CA ASN A 136 -8.28 -13.24 5.82
C ASN A 136 -8.79 -11.79 5.90
N GLN A 137 -9.39 -11.29 4.82
CA GLN A 137 -9.86 -9.91 4.73
C GLN A 137 -11.20 -9.74 5.44
N ILE A 138 -11.30 -8.69 6.26
CA ILE A 138 -12.54 -8.29 6.94
C ILE A 138 -13.01 -6.96 6.32
N PRO A 139 -14.29 -6.82 5.94
CA PRO A 139 -14.81 -5.57 5.39
C PRO A 139 -14.62 -4.41 6.37
N CYS A 140 -14.20 -3.26 5.87
CA CYS A 140 -14.01 -2.05 6.68
C CYS A 140 -15.31 -1.59 7.36
N VAL A 141 -16.47 -1.87 6.75
CA VAL A 141 -17.78 -1.63 7.37
C VAL A 141 -17.97 -2.45 8.65
N VAL A 142 -17.49 -3.70 8.68
CA VAL A 142 -17.49 -4.57 9.86
C VAL A 142 -16.49 -4.05 10.89
N ILE A 143 -15.26 -3.73 10.46
CA ILE A 143 -14.23 -3.18 11.35
C ILE A 143 -14.74 -1.91 12.05
N SER A 144 -15.34 -0.98 11.29
CA SER A 144 -15.88 0.28 11.82
C SER A 144 -17.05 0.04 12.78
N ALA A 145 -17.90 -0.95 12.52
CA ALA A 145 -19.03 -1.30 13.38
C ALA A 145 -18.56 -1.92 14.71
N LEU A 146 -17.59 -2.85 14.64
CA LEU A 146 -17.04 -3.51 15.82
C LEU A 146 -16.20 -2.56 16.69
N MET A 147 -15.40 -1.67 16.07
CA MET A 147 -14.59 -0.69 16.80
C MET A 147 -15.41 0.22 17.72
N LYS A 148 -16.69 0.48 17.40
CA LYS A 148 -17.60 1.29 18.22
C LYS A 148 -18.10 0.61 19.49
N GLN A 149 -17.83 -0.69 19.65
CA GLN A 149 -18.27 -1.42 20.84
C GLN A 149 -17.46 -1.00 22.08
N PRO A 150 -18.06 -1.01 23.29
CA PRO A 150 -17.43 -0.48 24.51
C PRO A 150 -16.03 -1.03 24.78
N PHE A 151 -15.84 -2.33 24.58
CA PHE A 151 -14.54 -3.00 24.76
C PHE A 151 -13.41 -2.35 23.95
N PHE A 152 -13.65 -2.05 22.66
CA PHE A 152 -12.61 -1.47 21.80
C PHE A 152 -12.41 0.02 22.07
N GLN A 153 -13.49 0.73 22.39
CA GLN A 153 -13.40 2.15 22.76
C GLN A 153 -12.59 2.35 24.05
N ASP A 154 -12.80 1.51 25.07
CA ASP A 154 -11.97 1.50 26.30
C ASP A 154 -10.48 1.30 25.99
N ILE A 155 -10.14 0.35 25.10
CA ILE A 155 -8.75 0.11 24.71
C ILE A 155 -8.16 1.34 24.01
N ILE A 156 -8.93 1.99 23.13
CA ILE A 156 -8.48 3.23 22.49
C ILE A 156 -8.23 4.32 23.53
N ASP A 157 -9.18 4.55 24.43
CA ASP A 157 -9.11 5.60 25.46
C ASP A 157 -7.90 5.40 26.38
N ARG A 158 -7.73 4.20 26.95
CA ARG A 158 -6.54 3.88 27.77
C ARG A 158 -5.24 4.04 26.99
N GLY A 159 -5.23 3.66 25.71
CA GLY A 159 -4.03 3.84 24.88
C GLY A 159 -3.73 5.31 24.52
N ILE A 160 -4.73 6.20 24.53
CA ILE A 160 -4.52 7.64 24.44
C ILE A 160 -3.86 8.15 25.73
N GLU A 161 -4.40 7.77 26.89
CA GLU A 161 -3.87 8.16 28.20
C GLU A 161 -2.41 7.72 28.39
N GLU A 162 -2.08 6.50 27.97
CA GLU A 162 -0.73 5.94 28.04
C GLU A 162 0.20 6.44 26.89
N GLY A 163 -0.32 7.19 25.92
CA GLY A 163 0.48 7.71 24.80
C GLY A 163 1.02 6.63 23.86
N ILE A 164 0.29 5.52 23.72
CA ILE A 164 0.66 4.35 22.90
C ILE A 164 0.43 4.61 21.41
N TRP A 165 -0.69 5.24 21.08
CA TRP A 165 -1.13 5.40 19.69
C TRP A 165 -0.33 6.49 18.95
N LYS A 166 0.81 6.09 18.38
CA LYS A 166 1.66 6.95 17.55
C LYS A 166 1.73 6.42 16.14
N GLN A 167 1.75 7.34 15.17
CA GLN A 167 1.89 6.99 13.77
C GLN A 167 3.22 6.25 13.53
N PRO A 168 3.21 5.04 12.93
CA PRO A 168 4.43 4.31 12.60
C PRO A 168 5.27 5.06 11.56
N PRO A 169 6.59 5.21 11.71
CA PRO A 169 7.38 6.09 10.82
C PRO A 169 7.71 5.49 9.44
N SER A 170 7.89 4.17 9.32
CA SER A 170 8.37 3.55 8.07
C SER A 170 7.89 2.11 7.84
N ASP A 171 7.00 1.61 8.69
CA ASP A 171 6.44 0.26 8.60
C ASP A 171 5.08 0.35 7.91
N LEU A 172 5.06 0.05 6.60
CA LEU A 172 3.84 0.11 5.79
C LEU A 172 2.71 -0.76 6.36
N PRO A 173 2.91 -2.05 6.71
CA PRO A 173 1.86 -2.85 7.34
C PRO A 173 1.24 -2.20 8.57
N ARG A 174 2.07 -1.74 9.50
CA ARG A 174 1.61 -1.06 10.72
C ARG A 174 0.94 0.27 10.39
N MET A 175 1.45 1.00 9.41
CA MET A 175 0.83 2.25 8.95
C MET A 175 -0.58 2.00 8.44
N VAL A 176 -0.81 0.96 7.62
CA VAL A 176 -2.15 0.61 7.13
C VAL A 176 -3.08 0.26 8.29
N LEU A 177 -2.63 -0.58 9.23
CA LEU A 177 -3.41 -0.93 10.42
C LEU A 177 -3.75 0.31 11.27
N TYR A 178 -2.77 1.16 11.52
CA TYR A 178 -2.95 2.41 12.28
C TYR A 178 -3.97 3.32 11.60
N LEU A 179 -3.82 3.54 10.30
CA LEU A 179 -4.69 4.43 9.52
C LEU A 179 -6.12 3.92 9.41
N LEU A 180 -6.32 2.60 9.35
CA LEU A 180 -7.65 1.99 9.21
C LEU A 180 -8.38 1.84 10.54
N ILE A 181 -7.66 1.60 11.64
CA ILE A 181 -8.26 1.19 12.93
C ILE A 181 -8.15 2.28 13.98
N VAL A 182 -6.96 2.87 14.18
CA VAL A 182 -6.70 3.78 15.30
C VAL A 182 -6.91 5.24 14.91
N HIS A 183 -6.45 5.63 13.71
CA HIS A 183 -6.56 7.00 13.25
C HIS A 183 -8.00 7.54 13.25
N PRO A 184 -9.03 6.82 12.74
CA PRO A 184 -10.40 7.34 12.72
C PRO A 184 -10.93 7.62 14.13
N GLU A 185 -10.51 6.82 15.11
CA GLU A 185 -10.92 6.96 16.51
C GLU A 185 -10.25 8.16 17.20
N LEU A 186 -8.98 8.43 16.88
CA LEU A 186 -8.26 9.62 17.36
C LEU A 186 -8.80 10.91 16.73
N GLU A 187 -9.12 10.87 15.44
CA GLU A 187 -9.73 11.97 14.70
C GLU A 187 -11.12 12.30 15.27
N ALA A 188 -11.95 11.29 15.52
CA ALA A 188 -13.27 11.46 16.15
C ALA A 188 -13.20 12.10 17.54
N ARG A 189 -12.09 11.91 18.27
CA ARG A 189 -11.80 12.52 19.58
C ARG A 189 -11.10 13.88 19.50
N GLY A 190 -10.79 14.37 18.30
CA GLY A 190 -10.08 15.64 18.11
C GLY A 190 -8.60 15.62 18.51
N MET A 191 -8.02 14.44 18.72
CA MET A 191 -6.61 14.29 19.14
C MET A 191 -5.62 14.58 18.00
N ILE A 192 -6.09 14.51 16.76
CA ILE A 192 -5.30 14.78 15.55
C ILE A 192 -6.09 15.76 14.69
N SER A 193 -5.45 16.88 14.33
CA SER A 193 -6.06 17.92 13.48
C SER A 193 -5.66 17.79 12.01
N SER A 194 -4.64 16.97 11.71
CA SER A 194 -4.30 16.67 10.33
C SER A 194 -5.34 15.71 9.78
N PRO A 195 -5.98 16.03 8.65
CA PRO A 195 -6.69 15.04 7.87
C PRO A 195 -5.71 13.85 7.65
N SER A 196 -6.16 12.61 7.91
CA SER A 196 -5.32 11.42 7.71
C SER A 196 -4.72 11.41 6.29
N PHE A 197 -3.61 10.71 6.07
CA PHE A 197 -3.17 10.41 4.70
C PHE A 197 -4.35 9.88 3.86
N PHE A 198 -5.24 9.07 4.45
CA PHE A 198 -6.49 8.61 3.84
C PHE A 198 -7.54 9.67 3.59
N SER A 199 -7.66 10.74 4.37
CA SER A 199 -8.64 11.81 4.14
C SER A 199 -8.32 12.69 2.93
N ARG A 200 -7.07 12.62 2.41
CA ARG A 200 -6.73 13.08 1.06
C ARG A 200 -7.30 12.15 -0.04
N PHE A 201 -7.60 10.88 0.28
CA PHE A 201 -8.26 9.90 -0.59
C PHE A 201 -9.78 9.84 -0.35
N THR A 202 -10.23 10.11 0.88
CA THR A 202 -11.62 10.09 1.33
C THR A 202 -12.03 11.52 1.65
N GLY A 203 -12.38 12.26 0.60
CA GLY A 203 -12.50 13.72 0.63
C GLY A 203 -13.46 14.29 1.70
N HIS A 204 -13.11 15.49 2.17
CA HIS A 204 -14.04 16.38 2.86
C HIS A 204 -15.21 16.83 1.94
N LYS A 205 -16.29 17.25 2.59
CA LYS A 205 -17.66 17.42 2.10
C LYS A 205 -17.91 18.38 0.93
N ASN A 206 -16.92 19.09 0.40
CA ASN A 206 -17.14 20.05 -0.68
C ASN A 206 -16.11 19.84 -1.79
N GLU A 207 -16.61 19.68 -3.03
CA GLU A 207 -15.92 19.60 -4.34
C GLU A 207 -15.90 18.19 -4.98
N VAL A 208 -16.78 18.01 -5.96
CA VAL A 208 -16.80 17.12 -7.16
C VAL A 208 -16.67 15.57 -6.98
N PRO A 209 -17.52 14.73 -7.65
CA PRO A 209 -17.96 13.44 -7.11
C PRO A 209 -17.61 12.18 -7.92
N HIS A 210 -16.47 12.09 -8.62
CA HIS A 210 -16.27 10.98 -9.58
C HIS A 210 -15.18 9.93 -9.30
N CYS A 211 -14.43 10.01 -8.20
CA CYS A 211 -13.53 8.90 -7.80
C CYS A 211 -13.22 8.91 -6.29
N ARG A 212 -14.20 8.56 -5.43
CA ARG A 212 -14.06 8.57 -3.96
C ARG A 212 -14.67 7.32 -3.33
N GLU A 213 -13.92 6.22 -3.23
CA GLU A 213 -14.35 5.03 -2.49
C GLU A 213 -13.46 4.86 -1.24
N ASN A 214 -14.09 4.81 -0.06
CA ASN A 214 -13.43 4.36 1.17
C ASN A 214 -12.83 2.96 0.95
N PRO A 215 -11.71 2.60 1.61
CA PRO A 215 -11.17 1.26 1.50
C PRO A 215 -12.21 0.21 1.88
N LEU A 216 -12.26 -0.89 1.13
CA LEU A 216 -13.23 -1.97 1.32
C LEU A 216 -12.77 -2.93 2.42
N ASP A 217 -11.46 -3.17 2.49
CA ASP A 217 -10.79 -4.05 3.43
C ASP A 217 -9.34 -3.59 3.63
N LEU A 218 -8.57 -4.35 4.44
CA LEU A 218 -7.19 -4.05 4.76
C LEU A 218 -6.26 -4.06 3.53
N LEU A 219 -6.50 -4.96 2.58
CA LEU A 219 -5.68 -5.10 1.37
C LEU A 219 -5.99 -4.00 0.36
N HIS A 220 -7.26 -3.57 0.26
CA HIS A 220 -7.64 -2.37 -0.49
C HIS A 220 -6.99 -1.12 0.11
N ALA A 221 -7.01 -0.98 1.44
CA ALA A 221 -6.35 0.14 2.11
C ALA A 221 -4.85 0.18 1.81
N TRP A 222 -4.17 -0.98 1.86
CA TRP A 222 -2.78 -1.07 1.45
C TRP A 222 -2.60 -0.67 -0.02
N HIS A 223 -3.43 -1.22 -0.91
CA HIS A 223 -3.39 -0.95 -2.34
C HIS A 223 -3.47 0.55 -2.63
N CYS A 224 -4.43 1.27 -2.01
CA CYS A 224 -4.53 2.72 -2.11
C CYS A 224 -3.28 3.44 -1.60
N LEU A 225 -2.73 3.00 -0.44
CA LEU A 225 -1.53 3.60 0.15
C LEU A 225 -0.31 3.49 -0.79
N VAL A 226 -0.13 2.33 -1.42
CA VAL A 226 0.98 2.10 -2.35
C VAL A 226 0.82 2.88 -3.65
N GLN A 227 -0.40 3.00 -4.17
CA GLN A 227 -0.67 3.78 -5.38
C GLN A 227 -0.36 5.27 -5.18
N GLY A 228 -0.66 5.84 -4.01
CA GLY A 228 -0.62 7.28 -3.82
C GLY A 228 -1.85 7.98 -4.41
N PRO A 229 -2.04 9.29 -4.17
CA PRO A 229 -3.24 9.99 -4.56
C PRO A 229 -3.40 10.05 -6.09
N ARG A 230 -4.65 10.14 -6.53
CA ARG A 230 -4.98 10.36 -7.95
C ARG A 230 -4.61 11.78 -8.35
N ASN A 231 -4.25 11.93 -9.61
CA ASN A 231 -3.99 13.22 -10.22
C ASN A 231 -5.08 13.47 -11.25
N ASP A 232 -6.16 14.15 -10.84
CA ASP A 232 -7.41 14.28 -11.61
C ASP A 232 -7.20 14.85 -13.03
N THR A 233 -6.13 15.62 -13.25
CA THR A 233 -5.76 16.16 -14.58
C THR A 233 -5.32 15.11 -15.59
N LEU A 234 -4.84 13.95 -15.14
CA LEU A 234 -4.45 12.83 -16.01
C LEU A 234 -5.59 11.83 -16.17
N ASP A 235 -6.45 11.71 -15.16
CA ASP A 235 -7.51 10.69 -15.11
C ASP A 235 -8.80 11.14 -15.85
N SER A 236 -9.06 12.45 -16.00
CA SER A 236 -10.29 12.96 -16.64
C SER A 236 -10.30 12.88 -18.17
N GLU A 237 -9.14 12.75 -18.83
CA GLU A 237 -9.05 12.52 -20.28
C GLU A 237 -9.07 11.02 -20.65
N THR A 238 -9.05 10.12 -19.65
CA THR A 238 -8.75 8.68 -19.85
C THR A 238 -9.93 7.72 -19.70
N ASP A 239 -11.07 8.15 -19.14
CA ASP A 239 -12.27 7.28 -19.04
C ASP A 239 -12.97 7.06 -20.40
N ASP A 240 -12.68 7.87 -21.42
CA ASP A 240 -13.27 7.78 -22.77
C ASP A 240 -12.46 6.93 -23.76
N ALA A 241 -11.31 6.38 -23.37
CA ALA A 241 -10.49 5.54 -24.25
C ALA A 241 -10.97 4.07 -24.23
N LEU A 242 -12.04 3.83 -24.98
CA LEU A 242 -12.55 2.52 -25.40
C LEU A 242 -11.44 1.59 -25.93
N ASP A 243 -11.45 0.33 -25.47
CA ASP A 243 -10.96 -0.91 -26.10
C ASP A 243 -9.88 -0.79 -27.19
N ILE A 244 -8.67 -0.36 -26.83
CA ILE A 244 -7.46 -0.64 -27.64
C ILE A 244 -6.73 -1.85 -27.03
N GLU A 245 -7.42 -2.98 -26.86
CA GLU A 245 -6.85 -4.14 -26.16
C GLU A 245 -6.21 -5.19 -27.09
N ALA A 246 -6.63 -5.31 -28.36
CA ALA A 246 -6.15 -6.41 -29.20
C ALA A 246 -4.75 -6.22 -29.82
N GLY A 247 -4.12 -5.04 -29.69
CA GLY A 247 -2.83 -4.72 -30.34
C GLY A 247 -1.73 -4.18 -29.41
N VAL A 248 -2.04 -3.93 -28.14
CA VAL A 248 -1.11 -3.31 -27.17
C VAL A 248 -0.37 -4.35 -26.33
N GLU A 249 -0.96 -5.52 -26.11
CA GLU A 249 -0.33 -6.61 -25.35
C GLU A 249 0.97 -7.12 -26.00
N ASP A 250 1.04 -7.18 -27.34
CA ASP A 250 2.27 -7.50 -28.08
C ASP A 250 3.25 -6.31 -28.15
N PHE A 251 2.75 -5.07 -28.01
CA PHE A 251 3.56 -3.86 -28.02
C PHE A 251 4.30 -3.61 -26.70
N ASP A 252 3.81 -4.07 -25.55
CA ASP A 252 4.51 -3.88 -24.27
C ASP A 252 5.46 -5.04 -23.92
N LYS A 253 5.19 -6.28 -24.35
CA LYS A 253 6.06 -7.44 -24.06
C LYS A 253 7.49 -7.30 -24.61
N ASN A 254 7.70 -6.44 -25.62
CA ASN A 254 9.00 -6.23 -26.26
C ASN A 254 9.76 -4.99 -25.78
N TYR A 255 9.17 -4.13 -24.94
CA TYR A 255 9.75 -2.83 -24.59
C TYR A 255 9.96 -2.69 -23.09
N LYS A 256 11.19 -2.99 -22.66
CA LYS A 256 11.61 -2.90 -21.27
C LYS A 256 11.97 -1.48 -20.88
N PHE A 257 11.75 -1.12 -19.62
CA PHE A 257 12.39 0.06 -19.06
C PHE A 257 13.92 -0.12 -19.00
N PRO A 258 14.71 0.97 -19.19
CA PRO A 258 16.14 0.92 -18.97
C PRO A 258 16.48 0.64 -17.51
N SER A 259 17.51 -0.18 -17.28
CA SER A 259 18.04 -0.47 -15.94
C SER A 259 18.63 0.77 -15.27
N ALA A 260 18.75 0.75 -13.94
CA ALA A 260 19.34 1.85 -13.18
C ALA A 260 20.78 2.18 -13.64
N THR A 261 21.54 1.15 -14.02
CA THR A 261 22.88 1.32 -14.59
C THR A 261 22.85 2.02 -15.95
N GLU A 262 21.93 1.64 -16.85
CA GLU A 262 21.77 2.29 -18.16
C GLU A 262 21.29 3.75 -18.03
N LEU A 263 20.35 4.02 -17.14
CA LEU A 263 19.90 5.39 -16.84
C LEU A 263 21.07 6.27 -16.37
N LYS A 264 21.89 5.74 -15.44
CA LYS A 264 23.08 6.43 -14.96
C LYS A 264 24.09 6.69 -16.07
N GLN A 265 24.28 5.75 -17.00
CA GLN A 265 25.16 5.92 -18.17
C GLN A 265 24.63 6.99 -19.14
N LYS A 266 23.32 7.08 -19.32
CA LYS A 266 22.64 8.15 -20.09
C LYS A 266 22.66 9.52 -19.39
N GLY A 267 23.17 9.59 -18.15
CA GLY A 267 23.21 10.83 -17.36
C GLY A 267 21.87 11.21 -16.74
N ILE A 268 20.95 10.24 -16.63
CA ILE A 268 19.67 10.40 -15.94
C ILE A 268 19.86 10.03 -14.46
N GLY A 269 19.51 10.96 -13.57
CA GLY A 269 19.50 10.74 -12.13
C GLY A 269 18.31 9.92 -11.66
N LEU A 270 18.43 9.31 -10.49
CA LEU A 270 17.31 8.73 -9.76
C LEU A 270 17.06 9.54 -8.48
N THR A 271 15.80 9.90 -8.25
CA THR A 271 15.37 10.74 -7.13
C THR A 271 14.17 10.11 -6.43
N LYS A 272 14.05 10.28 -5.11
CA LYS A 272 12.88 9.81 -4.37
C LYS A 272 11.65 10.64 -4.76
N ALA A 273 10.57 9.96 -5.11
CA ALA A 273 9.25 10.58 -5.14
C ALA A 273 8.78 10.87 -3.70
N LYS A 274 7.79 11.76 -3.57
CA LYS A 274 7.25 12.15 -2.26
C LYS A 274 6.16 11.17 -1.81
N GLU A 275 5.40 10.62 -2.76
CA GLU A 275 4.23 9.80 -2.51
C GLU A 275 4.34 8.43 -3.21
N GLY A 276 3.22 7.87 -3.67
CA GLY A 276 3.12 6.50 -4.18
C GLY A 276 3.49 6.30 -5.66
N ILE A 277 3.11 5.15 -6.21
CA ILE A 277 3.37 4.74 -7.61
C ILE A 277 2.96 5.81 -8.63
N ARG A 278 1.86 6.53 -8.40
CA ARG A 278 1.34 7.54 -9.32
C ARG A 278 2.26 8.75 -9.51
N GLU A 279 3.20 8.99 -8.61
CA GLU A 279 4.21 10.04 -8.76
C GLU A 279 5.43 9.60 -9.58
N ILE A 280 5.46 8.38 -10.14
CA ILE A 280 6.54 7.99 -11.04
C ILE A 280 6.46 8.83 -12.32
N HIS A 281 7.49 9.64 -12.55
CA HIS A 281 7.59 10.48 -13.74
C HIS A 281 9.05 10.83 -14.06
N PHE A 282 9.30 11.18 -15.32
CA PHE A 282 10.60 11.68 -15.78
C PHE A 282 10.60 13.21 -15.83
N GLY A 283 11.32 13.83 -14.89
CA GLY A 283 11.46 15.27 -14.82
C GLY A 283 12.64 15.77 -15.64
N LYS A 284 12.36 16.52 -16.71
CA LYS A 284 13.36 17.31 -17.44
C LYS A 284 13.58 18.61 -16.68
N ASN A 285 14.63 18.68 -15.86
CA ASN A 285 15.02 19.92 -15.21
C ASN A 285 16.04 20.63 -16.10
N TYR A 286 15.79 21.89 -16.49
CA TYR A 286 16.75 22.65 -17.31
C TYR A 286 17.94 23.16 -16.49
N LEU A 287 17.81 23.26 -15.17
CA LEU A 287 18.85 23.73 -14.25
C LEU A 287 19.68 22.60 -13.62
N PHE A 288 19.18 21.36 -13.63
CA PHE A 288 19.83 20.21 -12.99
C PHE A 288 19.80 18.99 -13.92
N PHE A 289 20.50 17.91 -13.57
CA PHE A 289 20.42 16.67 -14.35
C PHE A 289 18.98 16.14 -14.39
N PRO A 290 18.50 15.68 -15.56
CA PRO A 290 17.17 15.10 -15.66
C PRO A 290 17.09 13.89 -14.74
N SER A 291 15.93 13.69 -14.11
CA SER A 291 15.78 12.68 -13.06
C SER A 291 14.48 11.91 -13.22
N LEU A 292 14.56 10.60 -12.98
CA LEU A 292 13.41 9.73 -12.80
C LEU A 292 13.06 9.71 -11.31
N TYR A 293 11.81 10.07 -11.00
CA TYR A 293 11.28 10.07 -9.63
C TYR A 293 10.62 8.73 -9.35
N ILE A 294 10.99 8.10 -8.22
CA ILE A 294 10.57 6.75 -7.86
C ILE A 294 10.17 6.71 -6.39
N PRO A 295 9.00 6.14 -6.04
CA PRO A 295 8.57 6.01 -4.65
C PRO A 295 9.57 5.16 -3.85
N PRO A 296 9.94 5.59 -2.63
CA PRO A 296 10.84 4.81 -1.81
C PRO A 296 10.15 3.56 -1.27
N PHE A 297 10.86 2.42 -1.21
CA PHE A 297 10.35 1.22 -0.54
C PHE A 297 11.45 0.51 0.25
N THR A 298 11.03 -0.18 1.32
CA THR A 298 11.92 -1.01 2.13
C THR A 298 11.83 -2.44 1.64
N PHE A 299 12.98 -3.08 1.38
CA PHE A 299 13.05 -4.49 1.04
C PHE A 299 13.45 -5.33 2.26
N ASP A 300 12.52 -6.14 2.73
CA ASP A 300 12.71 -7.07 3.83
C ASP A 300 12.14 -8.46 3.55
N LYS A 301 12.11 -9.31 4.59
CA LYS A 301 11.64 -10.70 4.51
C LYS A 301 10.14 -10.81 4.19
N ASP A 302 9.37 -9.74 4.42
CA ASP A 302 7.92 -9.70 4.30
C ASP A 302 7.48 -9.03 2.99
N THR A 303 8.40 -8.39 2.26
CA THR A 303 8.09 -7.67 1.02
C THR A 303 7.59 -8.60 -0.10
N GLU A 304 8.24 -9.76 -0.33
CA GLU A 304 7.83 -10.71 -1.38
C GLU A 304 6.37 -11.19 -1.22
N PRO A 305 5.95 -11.76 -0.06
CA PRO A 305 4.58 -12.23 0.10
C PRO A 305 3.55 -11.10 0.02
N ILE A 306 3.89 -9.90 0.51
CA ILE A 306 2.99 -8.75 0.48
C ILE A 306 2.74 -8.27 -0.95
N LEU A 307 3.79 -8.16 -1.77
CA LEU A 307 3.62 -7.82 -3.19
C LEU A 307 2.76 -8.88 -3.90
N GLN A 308 2.95 -10.17 -3.60
CA GLN A 308 2.11 -11.24 -4.14
C GLN A 308 0.63 -11.10 -3.75
N TYR A 309 0.34 -10.67 -2.52
CA TYR A 309 -1.04 -10.42 -2.08
C TYR A 309 -1.67 -9.25 -2.83
N LEU A 310 -0.94 -8.16 -3.05
CA LEU A 310 -1.43 -7.02 -3.84
C LEU A 310 -1.61 -7.37 -5.32
N GLN A 311 -0.69 -8.13 -5.92
CA GLN A 311 -0.86 -8.63 -7.30
C GLN A 311 -2.10 -9.50 -7.41
N SER A 312 -2.27 -10.44 -6.48
CA SER A 312 -3.44 -11.33 -6.43
C SER A 312 -4.73 -10.52 -6.26
N TYR A 313 -4.72 -9.52 -5.38
CA TYR A 313 -5.84 -8.60 -5.17
C TYR A 313 -6.21 -7.88 -6.47
N GLU A 314 -5.27 -7.24 -7.17
CA GLU A 314 -5.53 -6.57 -8.44
C GLU A 314 -6.09 -7.51 -9.51
N ILE A 315 -5.51 -8.71 -9.66
CA ILE A 315 -5.97 -9.73 -10.62
C ILE A 315 -7.41 -10.16 -10.30
N GLN A 316 -7.75 -10.30 -9.03
CA GLN A 316 -9.05 -10.80 -8.58
C GLN A 316 -10.15 -9.74 -8.62
N GLN A 317 -9.80 -8.45 -8.51
CA GLN A 317 -10.81 -7.37 -8.59
C GLN A 317 -11.32 -7.12 -10.01
N LYS A 318 -10.63 -7.59 -11.07
CA LYS A 318 -11.01 -7.46 -12.50
C LYS A 318 -11.54 -6.07 -12.89
N ILE A 319 -11.02 -5.01 -12.27
CA ILE A 319 -11.26 -3.64 -12.71
C ILE A 319 -10.25 -3.44 -13.85
N GLY A 320 -10.73 -3.08 -15.05
CA GLY A 320 -10.01 -3.22 -16.34
C GLY A 320 -8.52 -2.85 -16.35
N ASN A 321 -7.81 -3.31 -17.39
CA ASN A 321 -6.34 -3.35 -17.50
C ASN A 321 -5.59 -2.04 -17.12
N GLN A 322 -6.26 -0.88 -17.21
CA GLN A 322 -5.72 0.41 -16.79
C GLN A 322 -5.55 0.59 -15.26
N LYS A 323 -6.05 -0.33 -14.42
CA LYS A 323 -6.01 -0.22 -12.94
C LYS A 323 -5.06 -1.20 -12.24
N HIS A 324 -4.27 -1.97 -12.99
CA HIS A 324 -3.23 -2.87 -12.46
C HIS A 324 -1.92 -2.14 -12.11
N GLU A 325 -2.02 -1.02 -11.37
CA GLU A 325 -0.89 -0.13 -11.10
C GLU A 325 0.22 -0.82 -10.29
N VAL A 326 -0.12 -1.71 -9.35
CA VAL A 326 0.89 -2.45 -8.57
C VAL A 326 1.60 -3.48 -9.44
N ASN A 327 0.88 -4.22 -10.29
CA ASN A 327 1.51 -5.13 -11.25
C ASN A 327 2.43 -4.38 -12.23
N ALA A 328 1.97 -3.25 -12.78
CA ALA A 328 2.77 -2.43 -13.68
C ALA A 328 4.02 -1.85 -12.99
N TYR A 329 3.88 -1.47 -11.71
CA TYR A 329 5.01 -1.06 -10.88
C TYR A 329 6.00 -2.20 -10.64
N ILE A 330 5.54 -3.42 -10.35
CA ILE A 330 6.41 -4.58 -10.17
C ILE A 330 7.20 -4.86 -11.46
N LEU A 331 6.55 -4.79 -12.63
CA LEU A 331 7.22 -4.92 -13.92
C LEU A 331 8.27 -3.80 -14.11
N PHE A 332 7.91 -2.55 -13.86
CA PHE A 332 8.82 -1.40 -13.93
C PHE A 332 10.04 -1.58 -13.04
N MET A 333 9.84 -2.04 -11.79
CA MET A 333 10.93 -2.26 -10.85
C MET A 333 11.80 -3.46 -11.24
N ALA A 334 11.23 -4.50 -11.84
CA ALA A 334 11.98 -5.65 -12.38
C ALA A 334 12.88 -5.24 -13.56
N ASP A 335 12.39 -4.36 -14.44
CA ASP A 335 13.18 -3.82 -15.55
C ASP A 335 14.28 -2.87 -15.05
N LEU A 336 13.98 -2.04 -14.05
CA LEU A 336 14.93 -1.08 -13.48
C LEU A 336 16.04 -1.78 -12.67
N ILE A 337 15.75 -2.89 -12.00
CA ILE A 337 16.64 -3.56 -11.03
C ILE A 337 16.97 -4.97 -11.51
N GLN A 338 17.91 -5.07 -12.45
CA GLN A 338 18.30 -6.36 -13.05
C GLN A 338 19.49 -7.01 -12.31
N THR A 339 20.33 -6.19 -11.67
CA THR A 339 21.57 -6.63 -11.04
C THR A 339 21.75 -6.05 -9.63
N HIS A 340 22.69 -6.62 -8.87
CA HIS A 340 23.09 -6.07 -7.56
C HIS A 340 23.67 -4.64 -7.67
N GLN A 341 24.23 -4.28 -8.83
CA GLN A 341 24.73 -2.93 -9.09
C GLN A 341 23.58 -1.93 -9.16
N ASP A 342 22.47 -2.30 -9.80
CA ASP A 342 21.27 -1.46 -9.85
C ASP A 342 20.71 -1.22 -8.45
N VAL A 343 20.67 -2.26 -7.62
CA VAL A 343 20.27 -2.15 -6.20
C VAL A 343 21.15 -1.14 -5.46
N ASN A 344 22.48 -1.19 -5.63
CA ASN A 344 23.40 -0.25 -5.00
C ASN A 344 23.18 1.19 -5.47
N ILE A 345 22.82 1.42 -6.75
CA ILE A 345 22.50 2.75 -7.26
C ILE A 345 21.26 3.28 -6.54
N LEU A 346 20.17 2.51 -6.49
CA LEU A 346 18.92 2.94 -5.85
C LEU A 346 19.08 3.13 -4.33
N GLU A 347 19.85 2.27 -3.67
CA GLU A 347 20.15 2.38 -2.24
C GLU A 347 20.98 3.64 -1.94
N SER A 348 21.97 3.99 -2.78
CA SER A 348 22.74 5.23 -2.62
C SER A 348 21.89 6.50 -2.74
N LYS A 349 20.74 6.41 -3.41
CA LYS A 349 19.73 7.47 -3.52
C LYS A 349 18.65 7.37 -2.45
N GLY A 350 18.70 6.33 -1.61
CA GLY A 350 17.73 6.01 -0.57
C GLY A 350 16.33 5.70 -1.08
N ILE A 351 16.20 5.34 -2.37
CA ILE A 351 14.95 4.86 -2.96
C ILE A 351 14.66 3.46 -2.43
N ILE A 352 15.69 2.65 -2.23
CA ILE A 352 15.57 1.32 -1.62
C ILE A 352 16.33 1.30 -0.30
N GLN A 353 15.71 0.71 0.71
CA GLN A 353 16.37 0.36 1.97
C GLN A 353 16.48 -1.15 2.07
N VAL A 354 17.71 -1.68 2.05
CA VAL A 354 17.98 -3.11 2.21
C VAL A 354 18.64 -3.35 3.56
N LYS A 355 18.00 -4.12 4.44
CA LYS A 355 18.50 -4.34 5.81
C LYS A 355 19.71 -5.29 5.86
N LYS A 356 19.78 -6.28 4.97
CA LYS A 356 20.86 -7.29 4.96
C LYS A 356 21.53 -7.38 3.58
N ARG A 357 22.86 -7.55 3.57
CA ARG A 357 23.63 -7.65 2.32
C ARG A 357 23.17 -8.77 1.40
N GLU A 358 22.85 -9.95 1.95
CA GLU A 358 22.35 -11.12 1.20
C GLU A 358 21.05 -10.83 0.44
N GLN A 359 20.23 -9.89 0.94
CA GLN A 359 18.97 -9.52 0.30
C GLN A 359 19.20 -8.74 -1.01
N LYS A 360 20.35 -8.08 -1.17
CA LYS A 360 20.68 -7.34 -2.39
C LYS A 360 20.77 -8.24 -3.62
N GLU A 361 21.25 -9.47 -3.46
CA GLU A 361 21.33 -10.45 -4.55
C GLU A 361 19.99 -11.14 -4.81
N ARG A 362 19.11 -11.18 -3.81
CA ARG A 362 17.78 -11.78 -3.92
C ARG A 362 16.77 -10.86 -4.58
N LEU A 363 16.86 -9.54 -4.37
CA LEU A 363 15.88 -8.57 -4.84
C LEU A 363 15.62 -8.64 -6.36
N PRO A 364 16.64 -8.61 -7.25
CA PRO A 364 16.40 -8.72 -8.69
C PRO A 364 15.68 -10.01 -9.09
N ARG A 365 16.08 -11.15 -8.50
CA ARG A 365 15.47 -12.47 -8.78
C ARG A 365 14.02 -12.53 -8.35
N MET A 366 13.71 -11.93 -7.19
CA MET A 366 12.35 -11.85 -6.69
C MET A 366 11.48 -10.99 -7.62
N LEU A 367 11.92 -9.78 -7.98
CA LEU A 367 11.16 -8.89 -8.86
C LEU A 367 10.91 -9.53 -10.23
N SER A 368 11.95 -10.13 -10.82
CA SER A 368 11.83 -10.85 -12.09
C SER A 368 10.82 -12.00 -12.01
N LYS A 369 10.82 -12.78 -10.92
CA LYS A 369 9.84 -13.84 -10.69
C LYS A 369 8.41 -13.29 -10.60
N LEU A 370 8.18 -12.18 -9.89
CA LEU A 370 6.85 -11.57 -9.74
C LEU A 370 6.34 -10.95 -11.05
N ALA A 371 7.24 -10.34 -11.81
CA ALA A 371 6.97 -9.72 -13.11
C ALA A 371 6.74 -10.74 -14.24
N SER A 372 7.12 -12.00 -14.06
CA SER A 372 6.92 -13.06 -15.06
C SER A 372 5.48 -13.58 -15.14
N SER A 373 4.54 -12.97 -14.40
CA SER A 373 3.13 -13.37 -14.45
C SER A 373 2.50 -12.93 -15.78
N GLU A 374 1.72 -13.80 -16.42
CA GLU A 374 1.11 -13.53 -17.72
C GLU A 374 0.14 -12.34 -17.67
N GLY A 375 0.14 -11.51 -18.72
CA GLY A 375 -0.80 -10.40 -18.89
C GLY A 375 -0.43 -9.09 -18.20
N ILE A 376 0.73 -8.98 -17.54
CA ILE A 376 1.18 -7.70 -16.97
C ILE A 376 1.64 -6.76 -18.08
N VAL A 377 1.07 -5.56 -18.13
CA VAL A 377 1.41 -4.48 -19.07
C VAL A 377 1.65 -3.17 -18.31
N PHE A 378 2.33 -2.20 -18.94
CA PHE A 378 2.53 -0.89 -18.32
C PHE A 378 1.23 -0.09 -18.30
N THR A 379 1.01 0.65 -17.22
CA THR A 379 -0.01 1.71 -17.19
C THR A 379 0.37 2.82 -18.16
N GLN A 380 -0.61 3.62 -18.59
CA GLN A 380 -0.37 4.74 -19.49
C GLN A 380 0.71 5.71 -18.97
N ASN A 381 0.69 6.04 -17.67
CA ASN A 381 1.73 6.88 -17.07
C ASN A 381 3.14 6.29 -17.23
N LEU A 382 3.30 4.99 -16.99
CA LEU A 382 4.59 4.32 -17.17
C LEU A 382 4.98 4.24 -18.65
N ARG A 383 4.05 4.00 -19.58
CA ARG A 383 4.32 4.04 -21.03
C ARG A 383 4.83 5.40 -21.47
N LEU A 384 4.16 6.48 -21.06
CA LEU A 384 4.56 7.86 -21.37
C LEU A 384 5.91 8.21 -20.74
N THR A 385 6.14 7.79 -19.49
CA THR A 385 7.43 7.97 -18.81
C THR A 385 8.55 7.23 -19.54
N ARG A 386 8.32 6.00 -20.01
CA ARG A 386 9.28 5.22 -20.79
C ARG A 386 9.62 5.94 -22.10
N ALA A 387 8.61 6.32 -22.87
CA ALA A 387 8.79 7.04 -24.14
C ALA A 387 9.60 8.34 -23.94
N ALA A 388 9.29 9.11 -22.89
CA ALA A 388 10.02 10.34 -22.58
C ALA A 388 11.51 10.11 -22.23
N ILE A 389 11.85 8.95 -21.66
CA ILE A 389 13.24 8.54 -21.38
C ILE A 389 13.93 8.04 -22.65
N GLU A 390 13.23 7.33 -23.54
CA GLU A 390 13.75 6.84 -24.81
C GLU A 390 14.09 7.99 -25.76
N ASP A 391 13.21 9.00 -25.83
CA ASP A 391 13.40 10.22 -26.62
C ASP A 391 14.48 11.16 -26.04
N TYR A 392 14.92 10.92 -24.80
CA TYR A 392 15.93 11.76 -24.18
C TYR A 392 17.32 11.52 -24.79
N SER A 393 17.82 12.55 -25.47
CA SER A 393 19.21 12.65 -25.91
C SER A 393 19.98 13.62 -25.00
N PRO A 394 21.07 13.20 -24.35
CA PRO A 394 21.86 14.10 -23.53
C PRO A 394 22.49 15.18 -24.40
N LEU A 395 22.44 16.45 -23.95
CA LEU A 395 23.23 17.50 -24.61
C LEU A 395 24.70 17.07 -24.61
N PRO A 396 25.40 17.12 -25.75
CA PRO A 396 26.80 16.75 -25.81
C PRO A 396 27.61 17.54 -24.77
N ARG A 397 28.34 16.85 -23.89
CA ARG A 397 29.08 17.48 -22.77
C ARG A 397 30.02 18.60 -23.23
N HIS A 398 30.54 18.50 -24.45
CA HIS A 398 31.36 19.54 -25.07
C HIS A 398 30.59 20.85 -25.30
N LEU A 399 29.30 20.80 -25.68
CA LEU A 399 28.49 22.01 -25.87
C LEU A 399 28.18 22.72 -24.55
N VAL A 400 27.94 21.98 -23.47
CA VAL A 400 27.73 22.56 -22.12
C VAL A 400 29.02 23.21 -21.61
N SER A 401 30.16 22.54 -21.80
CA SER A 401 31.46 23.10 -21.41
C SER A 401 31.87 24.30 -22.28
N LEU A 402 31.56 24.29 -23.58
CA LEU A 402 31.69 25.45 -24.47
C LEU A 402 30.81 26.61 -24.01
N ALA A 403 29.54 26.36 -23.67
CA ALA A 403 28.62 27.41 -23.20
C ALA A 403 29.09 28.05 -21.89
N LEU A 404 29.58 27.25 -20.94
CA LEU A 404 30.17 27.75 -19.68
C LEU A 404 31.46 28.54 -19.93
N LEU A 405 32.32 28.06 -20.83
CA LEU A 405 33.55 28.77 -21.24
C LEU A 405 33.21 30.12 -21.88
N PHE A 406 32.26 30.15 -22.82
CA PHE A 406 31.81 31.39 -23.46
C PHE A 406 31.16 32.35 -22.47
N GLY A 407 30.37 31.84 -21.50
CA GLY A 407 29.82 32.66 -20.42
C GLY A 407 30.90 33.28 -19.53
N LEU A 408 31.95 32.51 -19.19
CA LEU A 408 33.11 33.03 -18.45
C LEU A 408 33.87 34.09 -19.26
N ILE A 409 34.15 33.82 -20.54
CA ILE A 409 34.80 34.77 -21.44
C ILE A 409 33.99 36.07 -21.53
N GLN A 410 32.67 35.97 -21.73
CA GLN A 410 31.78 37.13 -21.80
C GLN A 410 31.79 37.92 -20.49
N THR A 411 31.79 37.25 -19.34
CA THR A 411 31.86 37.89 -18.02
C THR A 411 33.17 38.66 -17.87
N VAL A 412 34.31 38.05 -18.25
CA VAL A 412 35.62 38.70 -18.23
C VAL A 412 35.65 39.92 -19.14
N PHE A 413 35.16 39.82 -20.38
CA PHE A 413 35.11 40.96 -21.31
C PHE A 413 34.21 42.09 -20.80
N THR A 414 33.07 41.76 -20.17
CA THR A 414 32.16 42.75 -19.59
C THR A 414 32.82 43.48 -18.43
N ILE A 415 33.54 42.76 -17.56
CA ILE A 415 34.32 43.35 -16.47
C ILE A 415 35.44 44.25 -17.02
N LEU A 416 36.19 43.79 -18.02
CA LEU A 416 37.25 44.58 -18.65
C LEU A 416 36.72 45.85 -19.32
N GLN A 417 35.56 45.79 -19.96
CA GLN A 417 34.89 46.98 -20.52
C GLN A 417 34.42 47.96 -19.43
N TYR A 418 33.94 47.45 -18.29
CA TYR A 418 33.54 48.29 -17.17
C TYR A 418 34.71 49.08 -16.56
N PHE A 419 35.90 48.46 -16.52
CA PHE A 419 37.12 49.09 -16.00
C PHE A 419 37.98 49.79 -17.06
N ALA A 420 37.60 49.72 -18.35
CA ALA A 420 38.29 50.45 -19.39
C ALA A 420 38.07 51.96 -19.19
N PRO A 421 39.14 52.79 -19.13
CA PRO A 421 39.00 54.22 -18.94
C PRO A 421 38.18 54.80 -20.09
N ARG A 422 37.08 55.49 -19.78
CA ARG A 422 36.34 56.26 -20.78
C ARG A 422 37.29 57.31 -21.35
N GLY A 423 37.71 57.10 -22.59
CA GLY A 423 38.48 58.10 -23.33
C GLY A 423 37.74 59.43 -23.28
N SER A 424 38.44 60.45 -22.77
CA SER A 424 38.06 61.85 -22.88
C SER A 424 38.02 62.21 -24.36
N ASN A 425 36.82 62.42 -24.91
CA ASN A 425 36.63 63.27 -26.08
C ASN A 425 36.55 64.73 -25.62
#